data_AF-A0A397FXE6-F1
#
_entry.id   AF-A0A397FXE6-F1
#
_cell.length_a   1.000
_cell.length_b   1.000
_cell.length_c   1.000
_cell.angle_alpha   90.00
_cell.angle_beta   90.00
_cell.angle_gamma   90.00
#
_symmetry.space_group_name_H-M   'P 1'
#
loop_
_entity.id
_entity.type
_entity.pdbx_description
1 polymer ?
#
loop_
_entity_poly.entity_id
_entity_poly.type
_entity_poly.pdbx_seq_one_letter_code
_entity_poly.pdbx_strand_id
1 'polypeptide(L)'
;MVLNALVSFNSPLQLVLDNYSLVMIEIVSYFIFLMTCVHASASPRRTQLVLGGLVAFHTLYFGLGQLDPTLAIMWHGQALIMLFYSHVPVYAVLLFASLYYLCVRRILLLRLSIVFHSNSVCLRRAYIATLKLHLHLSSSIAAVGLLTLALVFPAELVGSKLLWWTWHDTDETLDDRFLNVPLAALASHAFSASSFYLLLHLLRESDCRFVFSRSQIHIL
;
A
#
# COMPACT_ATOMS: atom_id res chain seq x y z
N MET A 1 -16.44 4.27 25.86
CA MET A 1 -15.73 5.52 25.51
C MET A 1 -14.51 5.26 24.62
N VAL A 2 -13.58 4.38 25.00
CA VAL A 2 -12.35 4.10 24.21
C VAL A 2 -12.62 3.41 22.86
N LEU A 3 -13.58 2.49 22.77
CA LEU A 3 -13.88 1.80 21.50
C LEU A 3 -14.38 2.77 20.41
N ASN A 4 -15.25 3.71 20.77
CA ASN A 4 -15.76 4.74 19.86
C ASN A 4 -14.67 5.72 19.39
N ALA A 5 -13.58 5.86 20.16
CA ALA A 5 -12.42 6.64 19.75
C ALA A 5 -11.59 5.92 18.69
N LEU A 6 -11.55 4.58 18.73
CA LEU A 6 -10.77 3.77 17.80
C LEU A 6 -11.52 3.47 16.52
N VAL A 7 -12.79 3.07 16.63
CA VAL A 7 -13.64 2.70 15.48
C VAL A 7 -15.01 3.32 15.66
N SER A 8 -15.49 4.00 14.62
CA SER A 8 -16.85 4.53 14.54
C SER A 8 -17.58 3.98 13.31
N PHE A 9 -18.89 3.81 13.47
CA PHE A 9 -19.78 3.27 12.44
C PHE A 9 -20.81 4.32 12.06
N ASN A 10 -20.89 4.64 10.78
CA ASN A 10 -21.86 5.55 10.21
C ASN A 10 -23.05 4.78 9.63
N SER A 11 -24.20 5.45 9.48
CA SER A 11 -25.40 4.78 8.98
C SER A 11 -25.31 4.54 7.46
N PRO A 12 -25.54 3.31 6.97
CA PRO A 12 -25.35 2.99 5.56
C PRO A 12 -26.38 3.69 4.66
N LEU A 13 -27.60 3.92 5.16
CA LEU A 13 -28.65 4.60 4.40
C LEU A 13 -28.29 6.06 4.16
N GLN A 14 -27.79 6.76 5.18
CA GLN A 14 -27.34 8.14 5.03
C GLN A 14 -26.17 8.23 4.06
N LEU A 15 -25.21 7.31 4.15
CA LEU A 15 -24.06 7.27 3.24
C LEU A 15 -24.47 7.12 1.77
N VAL A 16 -25.45 6.26 1.48
CA VAL A 16 -26.00 6.09 0.11
C VAL A 16 -26.67 7.36 -0.39
N LEU A 17 -27.38 8.07 0.48
CA LEU A 17 -28.06 9.33 0.14
C LEU A 17 -27.05 10.47 -0.08
N ASP A 18 -25.99 10.52 0.72
CA ASP A 18 -24.98 11.57 0.66
C ASP A 18 -24.01 11.36 -0.51
N ASN A 19 -23.48 10.13 -0.69
CA ASN A 19 -22.57 9.79 -1.77
C ASN A 19 -22.59 8.30 -2.13
N TYR A 20 -23.41 7.93 -3.11
CA TYR A 20 -23.50 6.54 -3.60
C TYR A 20 -22.16 5.99 -4.14
N SER A 21 -21.32 6.86 -4.71
CA SER A 21 -20.04 6.43 -5.29
C SER A 21 -19.04 6.04 -4.21
N LEU A 22 -19.13 6.66 -3.03
CA LEU A 22 -18.33 6.32 -1.85
C LEU A 22 -18.65 4.91 -1.38
N VAL A 23 -19.93 4.54 -1.34
CA VAL A 23 -20.37 3.17 -1.01
C VAL A 23 -19.81 2.16 -2.02
N MET A 24 -19.81 2.50 -3.31
CA MET A 24 -19.28 1.62 -4.35
C MET A 24 -17.77 1.37 -4.18
N ILE A 25 -16.98 2.42 -3.91
CA ILE A 25 -15.54 2.23 -3.67
C ILE A 25 -15.27 1.48 -2.37
N GLU A 26 -16.09 1.63 -1.32
CA GLU A 26 -15.97 0.82 -0.11
C GLU A 26 -16.11 -0.67 -0.42
N ILE A 27 -17.18 -1.04 -1.14
CA ILE A 27 -17.43 -2.44 -1.54
C ILE A 27 -16.28 -2.98 -2.40
N VAL A 28 -15.82 -2.21 -3.40
CA VAL A 28 -14.71 -2.60 -4.26
C VAL A 28 -13.41 -2.75 -3.47
N SER A 29 -13.11 -1.82 -2.58
CA SER A 29 -11.90 -1.85 -1.76
C SER A 29 -11.87 -3.07 -0.83
N TYR A 30 -13.00 -3.37 -0.19
CA TYR A 30 -13.14 -4.56 0.66
C TYR A 30 -13.02 -5.86 -0.13
N PHE A 31 -13.62 -5.91 -1.33
CA PHE A 31 -13.48 -7.07 -2.21
C PHE A 31 -12.04 -7.28 -2.66
N ILE A 32 -11.35 -6.22 -3.12
CA ILE A 32 -9.93 -6.29 -3.54
C ILE A 32 -9.05 -6.72 -2.36
N PHE A 33 -9.29 -6.17 -1.17
CA PHE A 33 -8.54 -6.55 0.02
C PHE A 33 -8.78 -8.01 0.41
N LEU A 34 -10.03 -8.48 0.35
CA LEU A 34 -10.36 -9.90 0.60
C LEU A 34 -9.62 -10.82 -0.37
N MET A 35 -9.61 -10.50 -1.66
CA MET A 35 -8.85 -11.26 -2.66
C MET A 35 -7.35 -11.24 -2.36
N THR A 36 -6.84 -10.11 -1.89
CA THR A 36 -5.44 -9.97 -1.46
C THR A 36 -5.13 -10.83 -0.23
N CYS A 37 -6.03 -10.88 0.75
CA CYS A 37 -5.92 -11.76 1.92
C CYS A 37 -5.94 -13.23 1.54
N VAL A 38 -6.85 -13.66 0.65
CA VAL A 38 -6.91 -15.04 0.14
C VAL A 38 -5.58 -15.40 -0.51
N HIS A 39 -5.08 -14.54 -1.40
CA HIS A 39 -3.79 -14.75 -2.05
C HIS A 39 -2.61 -14.76 -1.07
N ALA A 40 -2.61 -13.90 -0.05
CA ALA A 40 -1.58 -13.88 0.99
C ALA A 40 -1.64 -15.13 1.89
N SER A 41 -2.83 -15.63 2.22
CA SER A 41 -3.01 -16.86 3.00
C SER A 41 -2.52 -18.11 2.27
N ALA A 42 -2.67 -18.13 0.94
CA ALA A 42 -2.13 -19.18 0.08
C ALA A 42 -0.61 -19.05 -0.18
N SER A 43 0.00 -17.94 0.27
CA SER A 43 1.42 -17.64 0.09
C SER A 43 2.22 -17.91 1.38
N PRO A 44 3.57 -18.00 1.30
CA PRO A 44 4.41 -18.19 2.48
C PRO A 44 4.17 -17.11 3.56
N ARG A 45 4.39 -17.45 4.84
CA ARG A 45 4.21 -16.55 6.00
C ARG A 45 4.81 -15.15 5.81
N ARG A 46 5.95 -15.05 5.13
CA ARG A 46 6.60 -13.75 4.81
C ARG A 46 5.69 -12.82 4.01
N THR A 47 4.94 -13.36 3.05
CA THR A 47 4.00 -12.60 2.24
C THR A 47 2.82 -12.09 3.06
N GLN A 48 2.36 -12.86 4.04
CA GLN A 48 1.33 -12.43 5.00
C GLN A 48 1.83 -11.28 5.88
N LEU A 49 3.09 -11.35 6.33
CA LEU A 49 3.73 -10.27 7.09
C LEU A 49 3.88 -8.99 6.26
N VAL A 50 4.16 -9.09 4.96
CA VAL A 50 4.19 -7.93 4.06
C VAL A 50 2.82 -7.26 3.98
N LEU A 51 1.75 -8.05 3.79
CA LEU A 51 0.39 -7.51 3.77
C LEU A 51 0.02 -6.84 5.11
N GLY A 52 0.28 -7.52 6.23
CA GLY A 52 0.03 -6.96 7.57
C GLY A 52 0.83 -5.68 7.83
N GLY A 53 2.10 -5.65 7.41
CA GLY A 53 2.96 -4.47 7.51
C GLY A 53 2.47 -3.30 6.65
N LEU A 54 1.93 -3.58 5.46
CA LEU A 54 1.35 -2.54 4.59
C LEU A 54 0.05 -1.96 5.16
N VAL A 55 -0.81 -2.80 5.76
CA VAL A 55 -2.02 -2.33 6.45
C VAL A 55 -1.63 -1.44 7.64
N ALA A 56 -0.67 -1.89 8.46
CA ALA A 56 -0.16 -1.10 9.58
C ALA A 56 0.47 0.23 9.10
N PHE A 57 1.27 0.18 8.03
CA PHE A 57 1.88 1.36 7.44
C PHE A 57 0.83 2.39 6.99
N HIS A 58 -0.20 1.99 6.24
CA HIS A 58 -1.23 2.93 5.77
C HIS A 58 -2.13 3.43 6.90
N THR A 59 -2.41 2.59 7.90
CA THR A 59 -3.14 3.00 9.10
C THR A 59 -2.40 4.13 9.82
N LEU A 60 -1.08 4.00 9.97
CA LEU A 60 -0.24 5.03 10.55
C LEU A 60 -0.13 6.25 9.64
N TYR A 61 0.15 6.05 8.34
CA TYR A 61 0.35 7.13 7.37
C TYR A 61 -0.85 8.08 7.31
N PHE A 62 -2.08 7.55 7.20
CA PHE A 62 -3.29 8.39 7.24
C PHE A 62 -3.62 8.88 8.66
N GLY A 63 -3.26 8.11 9.69
CA GLY A 63 -3.43 8.51 11.09
C GLY A 63 -2.53 9.68 11.53
N LEU A 64 -1.39 9.92 10.86
CA LEU A 64 -0.46 11.00 11.23
C LEU A 64 -1.10 12.40 11.16
N GLY A 65 -2.04 12.61 10.24
CA GLY A 65 -2.78 13.87 10.14
C GLY A 65 -3.64 14.19 11.39
N GLN A 66 -3.84 13.22 12.28
CA GLN A 66 -4.47 13.44 13.59
C GLN A 66 -3.53 14.03 14.63
N LEU A 67 -2.25 13.66 14.53
CA LEU A 67 -1.24 14.10 15.50
C LEU A 67 -0.79 15.52 15.20
N ASP A 68 -0.66 15.83 13.92
CA ASP A 68 -0.29 17.15 13.46
C ASP A 68 -1.16 17.54 12.26
N PRO A 69 -2.06 18.54 12.40
CA PRO A 69 -2.92 18.98 11.31
C PRO A 69 -2.12 19.59 10.15
N THR A 70 -0.86 19.99 10.35
CA THR A 70 0.00 20.46 9.26
C THR A 70 0.47 19.33 8.34
N LEU A 71 0.41 18.07 8.80
CA LEU A 71 0.72 16.89 8.00
C LEU A 71 -0.50 16.35 7.24
N ALA A 72 -1.70 16.81 7.58
CA ALA A 72 -2.93 16.43 6.90
C ALA A 72 -3.03 17.21 5.57
N ILE A 73 -2.66 16.56 4.48
CA ILE A 73 -2.77 17.14 3.12
C ILE A 73 -4.11 16.80 2.45
N MET A 74 -4.88 15.87 3.02
CA MET A 74 -6.16 15.43 2.49
C MET A 74 -7.23 15.28 3.58
N TRP A 75 -8.46 15.57 3.21
CA TRP A 75 -9.67 15.27 3.99
C TRP A 75 -10.39 14.10 3.36
N HIS A 76 -10.83 13.15 4.17
CA HIS A 76 -11.58 12.00 3.69
C HIS A 76 -13.09 12.20 3.82
N GLY A 77 -13.85 11.70 2.85
CA GLY A 77 -15.29 11.52 2.97
C GLY A 77 -15.62 10.56 4.11
N GLN A 78 -16.75 10.80 4.79
CA GLN A 78 -17.21 9.97 5.89
C GLN A 78 -17.68 8.61 5.36
N ALA A 79 -16.90 7.56 5.60
CA ALA A 79 -17.18 6.18 5.19
C ALA A 79 -18.08 5.45 6.20
N LEU A 80 -18.51 4.23 5.88
CA LEU A 80 -19.29 3.39 6.80
C LEU A 80 -18.48 3.03 8.06
N ILE A 81 -17.20 2.66 7.89
CA ILE A 81 -16.29 2.34 8.98
C ILE A 81 -15.13 3.34 8.96
N MET A 82 -15.00 4.08 10.06
CA MET A 82 -13.94 5.06 10.25
C MET A 82 -13.07 4.69 11.45
N LEU A 83 -11.80 5.08 11.39
CA LEU A 83 -10.78 4.93 12.42
C LEU A 83 -10.40 6.30 12.98
N PHE A 84 -9.88 6.30 14.21
CA PHE A 84 -9.33 7.48 14.89
C PHE A 84 -10.30 8.68 14.89
N TYR A 85 -11.32 8.64 15.75
CA TYR A 85 -12.32 9.70 15.89
C TYR A 85 -13.00 10.13 14.57
N SER A 86 -13.32 9.16 13.71
CA SER A 86 -13.98 9.39 12.42
C SER A 86 -13.14 10.20 11.41
N HIS A 87 -11.81 10.09 11.42
CA HIS A 87 -10.97 10.84 10.49
C HIS A 87 -10.32 9.98 9.39
N VAL A 88 -10.05 8.70 9.66
CA VAL A 88 -9.42 7.80 8.68
C VAL A 88 -10.39 6.71 8.23
N PRO A 89 -10.86 6.71 6.97
CA PRO A 89 -11.76 5.68 6.49
C PRO A 89 -11.03 4.34 6.30
N VAL A 90 -11.64 3.24 6.75
CA VAL A 90 -11.03 1.90 6.63
C VAL A 90 -10.85 1.51 5.17
N TYR A 91 -11.78 1.85 4.28
CA TYR A 91 -11.68 1.45 2.87
C TYR A 91 -10.42 2.01 2.20
N ALA A 92 -10.03 3.25 2.51
CA ALA A 92 -8.83 3.86 1.94
C ALA A 92 -7.58 3.10 2.39
N VAL A 93 -7.45 2.85 3.71
CA VAL A 93 -6.34 2.05 4.26
C VAL A 93 -6.21 0.71 3.53
N LEU A 94 -7.33 0.00 3.33
CA LEU A 94 -7.33 -1.32 2.70
C LEU A 94 -7.09 -1.26 1.19
N LEU A 95 -7.61 -0.24 0.50
CA LEU A 95 -7.38 -0.01 -0.92
C LEU A 95 -5.89 0.22 -1.20
N PHE A 96 -5.29 1.22 -0.54
CA PHE A 96 -3.89 1.57 -0.76
C PHE A 96 -2.94 0.45 -0.30
N ALA A 97 -3.23 -0.22 0.82
CA ALA A 97 -2.47 -1.41 1.22
C ALA A 97 -2.50 -2.52 0.16
N SER A 98 -3.64 -2.75 -0.49
CA SER A 98 -3.77 -3.75 -1.55
C SER A 98 -2.99 -3.37 -2.81
N LEU A 99 -3.05 -2.10 -3.22
CA LEU A 99 -2.29 -1.58 -4.36
C LEU A 99 -0.78 -1.69 -4.13
N TYR A 100 -0.30 -1.29 -2.95
CA TYR A 100 1.11 -1.42 -2.57
C TYR A 100 1.55 -2.87 -2.49
N TYR A 101 0.69 -3.75 -1.99
CA TYR A 101 0.97 -5.17 -1.91
C TYR A 101 1.22 -5.76 -3.30
N LEU A 102 0.42 -5.37 -4.30
CA LEU A 102 0.61 -5.80 -5.69
C LEU A 102 1.97 -5.34 -6.24
N CYS A 103 2.37 -4.09 -5.98
CA CYS A 103 3.66 -3.54 -6.42
C CYS A 103 4.85 -4.29 -5.80
N VAL A 104 4.87 -4.36 -4.47
CA VAL A 104 5.95 -4.95 -3.69
C VAL A 104 6.07 -6.43 -3.99
N ARG A 105 4.95 -7.17 -4.07
CA ARG A 105 4.96 -8.61 -4.35
C ARG A 105 5.43 -8.91 -5.77
N ARG A 106 4.99 -8.16 -6.78
CA ARG A 106 5.43 -8.40 -8.16
C ARG A 106 6.94 -8.22 -8.27
N ILE A 107 7.51 -7.16 -7.71
CA ILE A 107 8.97 -6.92 -7.77
C ILE A 107 9.76 -7.87 -6.85
N LEU A 108 9.19 -8.26 -5.71
CA LEU A 108 9.77 -9.30 -4.87
C LEU A 108 9.80 -10.66 -5.59
N LEU A 109 8.76 -11.03 -6.35
CA LEU A 109 8.75 -12.23 -7.18
C LEU A 109 9.73 -12.14 -8.35
N LEU A 110 9.89 -10.95 -8.94
CA LEU A 110 10.93 -10.69 -9.95
C LEU A 110 12.34 -10.96 -9.41
N ARG A 111 12.62 -10.62 -8.16
CA ARG A 111 13.91 -10.93 -7.51
C ARG A 111 14.02 -12.34 -6.95
N LEU A 112 12.94 -12.92 -6.41
CA LEU A 112 12.99 -14.25 -5.76
C LEU A 112 13.05 -15.41 -6.76
N SER A 113 12.65 -15.17 -8.02
CA SER A 113 12.73 -16.17 -9.11
C SER A 113 14.16 -16.55 -9.50
N ILE A 114 15.18 -15.95 -8.87
CA ILE A 114 16.59 -16.35 -8.98
C ILE A 114 16.89 -17.61 -8.13
N VAL A 115 16.02 -18.02 -7.19
CA VAL A 115 16.34 -19.08 -6.20
C VAL A 115 15.41 -20.30 -6.23
N PHE A 116 14.25 -20.27 -6.88
CA PHE A 116 13.30 -21.40 -6.85
C PHE A 116 13.03 -22.01 -8.24
N HIS A 117 13.75 -23.09 -8.51
CA HIS A 117 13.47 -24.06 -9.57
C HIS A 117 12.41 -25.06 -9.07
N SER A 118 11.13 -24.91 -9.43
CA SER A 118 10.22 -26.06 -9.65
C SER A 118 8.84 -25.70 -10.21
N ASN A 119 8.56 -26.23 -11.40
CA ASN A 119 7.28 -26.74 -11.92
C ASN A 119 6.02 -25.85 -11.92
N SER A 120 5.88 -24.95 -12.90
CA SER A 120 4.59 -24.52 -13.47
C SER A 120 4.77 -23.79 -14.81
N VAL A 121 4.20 -24.32 -15.89
CA VAL A 121 4.46 -23.89 -17.29
C VAL A 121 3.95 -22.49 -17.62
N CYS A 122 2.91 -21.98 -16.94
CA CYS A 122 2.42 -20.61 -17.14
C CYS A 122 3.33 -19.53 -16.52
N LEU A 123 4.09 -19.85 -15.48
CA LEU A 123 5.10 -18.94 -14.92
C LEU A 123 6.34 -18.81 -15.81
N ARG A 124 6.52 -19.72 -16.79
CA ARG A 124 7.71 -19.78 -17.65
C ARG A 124 7.83 -18.61 -18.63
N ARG A 125 6.72 -18.03 -19.11
CA ARG A 125 6.76 -16.88 -20.06
C ARG A 125 7.05 -15.56 -19.35
N ALA A 126 6.51 -15.38 -18.14
CA ALA A 126 6.94 -14.29 -17.26
C ALA A 126 8.41 -14.50 -16.86
N TYR A 127 8.81 -15.71 -16.46
CA TYR A 127 10.18 -16.09 -16.11
C TYR A 127 11.22 -15.69 -17.18
N ILE A 128 10.97 -15.94 -18.47
CA ILE A 128 11.89 -15.57 -19.57
C ILE A 128 11.98 -14.05 -19.79
N ALA A 129 10.87 -13.31 -19.64
CA ALA A 129 10.89 -11.85 -19.69
C ALA A 129 11.68 -11.24 -18.51
N THR A 130 11.66 -11.93 -17.36
CA THR A 130 12.28 -11.46 -16.11
C THR A 130 13.75 -11.87 -15.97
N LEU A 131 14.16 -12.96 -16.62
CA LEU A 131 15.56 -13.41 -16.68
C LEU A 131 16.49 -12.39 -17.37
N LYS A 132 15.94 -11.53 -18.23
CA LYS A 132 16.71 -10.51 -18.94
C LYS A 132 16.98 -9.23 -18.14
N LEU A 133 16.38 -9.05 -16.97
CA LEU A 133 16.36 -7.73 -16.33
C LEU A 133 17.38 -7.49 -15.23
N HIS A 134 18.00 -8.50 -14.59
CA HIS A 134 19.13 -8.35 -13.64
C HIS A 134 19.11 -7.03 -12.81
N LEU A 135 17.93 -6.62 -12.33
CA LEU A 135 17.72 -5.24 -11.91
C LEU A 135 18.52 -4.97 -10.64
N HIS A 136 19.50 -4.08 -10.72
CA HIS A 136 20.25 -3.56 -9.59
C HIS A 136 19.29 -3.07 -8.49
N LEU A 137 19.73 -3.06 -7.22
CA LEU A 137 18.85 -2.71 -6.09
C LEU A 137 18.15 -1.36 -6.32
N SER A 138 18.92 -0.36 -6.75
CA SER A 138 18.41 0.98 -7.09
C SER A 138 17.29 0.94 -8.13
N SER A 139 17.44 0.12 -9.18
CA SER A 139 16.43 -0.01 -10.23
C SER A 139 15.19 -0.78 -9.77
N SER A 140 15.33 -1.71 -8.82
CA SER A 140 14.17 -2.37 -8.19
C SER A 140 13.36 -1.40 -7.34
N ILE A 141 14.04 -0.53 -6.57
CA ILE A 141 13.42 0.50 -5.74
C ILE A 141 12.66 1.50 -6.64
N ALA A 142 13.33 2.02 -7.69
CA ALA A 142 12.70 2.92 -8.64
C ALA A 142 11.49 2.29 -9.33
N ALA A 143 11.57 1.01 -9.70
CA ALA A 143 10.45 0.29 -10.30
C ALA A 143 9.25 0.16 -9.34
N VAL A 144 9.47 -0.04 -8.03
CA VAL A 144 8.37 -0.08 -7.04
C VAL A 144 7.68 1.27 -6.97
N GLY A 145 8.44 2.36 -6.89
CA GLY A 145 7.89 3.71 -6.88
C GLY A 145 7.07 4.03 -8.13
N LEU A 146 7.62 3.76 -9.32
CA LEU A 146 6.95 4.01 -10.59
C LEU A 146 5.69 3.16 -10.78
N LEU A 147 5.73 1.88 -10.41
CA LEU A 147 4.57 1.00 -10.49
C LEU A 147 3.47 1.42 -9.50
N THR A 148 3.86 1.89 -8.32
CA THR A 148 2.93 2.43 -7.33
C THR A 148 2.28 3.69 -7.88
N LEU A 149 3.06 4.60 -8.46
CA LEU A 149 2.53 5.80 -9.10
C LEU A 149 1.50 5.45 -10.19
N ALA A 150 1.80 4.49 -11.05
CA ALA A 150 0.91 4.06 -12.12
C ALA A 150 -0.42 3.45 -11.62
N LEU A 151 -0.40 2.76 -10.47
CA LEU A 151 -1.58 2.12 -9.89
C LEU A 151 -2.39 3.04 -8.99
N VAL A 152 -1.73 3.95 -8.28
CA VAL A 152 -2.36 4.91 -7.37
C VAL A 152 -2.95 6.10 -8.13
N PHE A 153 -2.30 6.54 -9.21
CA PHE A 153 -2.76 7.72 -9.96
C PHE A 153 -4.24 7.67 -10.39
N PRO A 154 -4.77 6.56 -10.95
CA PRO A 154 -6.20 6.48 -11.28
C PRO A 154 -7.10 6.56 -10.03
N ALA A 155 -6.69 5.99 -8.91
CA ALA A 155 -7.44 6.05 -7.67
C ALA A 155 -7.50 7.49 -7.13
N GLU A 156 -6.38 8.22 -7.16
CA GLU A 156 -6.29 9.64 -6.79
C GLU A 156 -7.12 10.55 -7.70
N LEU A 157 -7.05 10.30 -9.00
CA LEU A 157 -7.81 11.06 -9.99
C LEU A 157 -9.31 10.87 -9.80
N VAL A 158 -9.76 9.63 -9.65
CA VAL A 158 -11.19 9.32 -9.47
C VAL A 158 -11.67 9.75 -8.08
N GLY A 159 -10.87 9.51 -7.04
CA GLY A 159 -11.22 9.83 -5.66
C GLY A 159 -11.42 11.32 -5.42
N SER A 160 -10.57 12.16 -5.98
CA SER A 160 -10.73 13.62 -5.91
C SER A 160 -11.92 14.15 -6.72
N LYS A 161 -12.31 13.47 -7.81
CA LYS A 161 -13.47 13.84 -8.64
C LYS A 161 -14.81 13.35 -8.09
N LEU A 162 -14.81 12.21 -7.41
CA LEU A 162 -16.01 11.61 -6.81
C LEU A 162 -16.16 11.93 -5.31
N LEU A 163 -15.35 12.84 -4.79
CA LEU A 163 -15.38 13.32 -3.40
C LEU A 163 -15.18 12.20 -2.37
N TRP A 164 -14.31 11.23 -2.70
CA TRP A 164 -13.86 10.23 -1.73
C TRP A 164 -12.85 10.83 -0.75
N TRP A 165 -12.05 11.77 -1.26
CA TRP A 165 -11.22 12.66 -0.49
C TRP A 165 -11.03 13.98 -1.25
N THR A 166 -10.65 15.03 -0.51
CA THR A 166 -10.39 16.37 -1.05
C THR A 166 -9.04 16.86 -0.55
N TRP A 167 -8.35 17.64 -1.38
CA TRP A 167 -7.06 18.23 -1.06
C TRP A 167 -7.22 19.52 -0.25
N HIS A 168 -6.24 19.85 0.59
CA HIS A 168 -6.17 21.17 1.19
C HIS A 168 -5.90 22.24 0.13
N ASP A 169 -6.60 23.38 0.22
CA ASP A 169 -6.39 24.53 -0.67
C ASP A 169 -5.42 25.57 -0.10
N THR A 170 -4.94 25.38 1.14
CA THR A 170 -4.05 26.31 1.85
C THR A 170 -2.60 25.84 1.91
N ASP A 171 -2.29 24.65 1.40
CA ASP A 171 -0.95 24.06 1.45
C ASP A 171 -0.22 24.31 0.12
N GLU A 172 0.84 25.11 0.17
CA GLU A 172 1.69 25.47 -0.99
C GLU A 172 2.29 24.23 -1.67
N THR A 173 2.47 23.11 -0.94
CA THR A 173 3.00 21.88 -1.53
C THR A 173 2.03 21.22 -2.51
N LEU A 174 0.76 21.63 -2.49
CA LEU A 174 -0.31 21.10 -3.34
C LEU A 174 -0.64 21.99 -4.54
N ASP A 175 0.12 23.06 -4.77
CA ASP A 175 -0.08 23.99 -5.89
C ASP A 175 0.17 23.32 -7.25
N ASP A 176 1.21 22.50 -7.33
CA ASP A 176 1.56 21.76 -8.55
C ASP A 176 0.66 20.53 -8.74
N ARG A 177 -0.34 20.65 -9.64
CA ARG A 177 -1.35 19.62 -9.90
C ARG A 177 -1.31 19.10 -11.34
N PHE A 178 -1.35 17.78 -11.50
CA PHE A 178 -1.60 17.11 -12.79
C PHE A 178 -3.02 16.53 -12.81
N LEU A 179 -3.86 16.99 -13.73
CA LEU A 179 -5.29 16.61 -13.82
C LEU A 179 -6.05 16.77 -12.49
N ASN A 180 -5.75 17.83 -11.72
CA ASN A 180 -6.30 18.11 -10.38
C ASN A 180 -5.83 17.18 -9.26
N VAL A 181 -4.79 16.37 -9.51
CA VAL A 181 -4.11 15.57 -8.48
C VAL A 181 -2.77 16.23 -8.15
N PRO A 182 -2.49 16.57 -6.88
CA PRO A 182 -1.21 17.12 -6.46
C PRO A 182 -0.04 16.19 -6.77
N LEU A 183 0.99 16.72 -7.42
CA LEU A 183 2.21 15.97 -7.73
C LEU A 183 2.96 15.56 -6.45
N ALA A 184 2.90 16.39 -5.41
CA ALA A 184 3.50 16.09 -4.11
C ALA A 184 2.86 14.85 -3.44
N ALA A 185 1.54 14.70 -3.52
CA ALA A 185 0.83 13.52 -3.01
C ALA A 185 1.20 12.25 -3.81
N LEU A 186 1.29 12.37 -5.13
CA LEU A 186 1.74 11.26 -5.98
C LEU A 186 3.19 10.86 -5.70
N ALA A 187 4.06 11.85 -5.47
CA ALA A 187 5.45 11.63 -5.09
C ALA A 187 5.56 10.96 -3.72
N SER A 188 4.76 11.38 -2.73
CA SER A 188 4.75 10.78 -1.40
C SER A 188 4.37 9.29 -1.46
N HIS A 189 3.44 8.90 -2.34
CA HIS A 189 3.12 7.50 -2.59
C HIS A 189 4.31 6.73 -3.19
N ALA A 190 4.97 7.29 -4.21
CA ALA A 190 6.12 6.65 -4.84
C ALA A 190 7.30 6.48 -3.86
N PHE A 191 7.60 7.51 -3.06
CA PHE A 191 8.68 7.47 -2.07
C PHE A 191 8.37 6.55 -0.89
N SER A 192 7.13 6.55 -0.38
CA SER A 192 6.73 5.66 0.71
C SER A 192 6.80 4.19 0.30
N ALA A 193 6.32 3.83 -0.89
CA ALA A 193 6.41 2.46 -1.40
C ALA A 193 7.87 2.02 -1.62
N SER A 194 8.69 2.91 -2.17
CA SER A 194 10.12 2.68 -2.38
C SER A 194 10.87 2.45 -1.07
N SER A 195 10.61 3.29 -0.07
CA SER A 195 11.18 3.19 1.28
C SER A 195 10.73 1.94 2.01
N PHE A 196 9.44 1.57 1.91
CA PHE A 196 8.93 0.33 2.49
C PHE A 196 9.61 -0.90 1.86
N TYR A 197 9.78 -0.91 0.54
CA TYR A 197 10.51 -1.99 -0.15
C TYR A 197 12.00 -2.04 0.26
N LEU A 198 12.67 -0.89 0.37
CA LEU A 198 14.04 -0.81 0.84
C LEU A 198 14.18 -1.36 2.27
N LEU A 199 13.26 -1.00 3.17
CA LEU A 199 13.25 -1.51 4.54
C LEU A 199 13.11 -3.03 4.57
N LEU A 200 12.18 -3.60 3.79
CA LEU A 200 12.03 -5.05 3.66
C LEU A 200 13.30 -5.72 3.12
N HIS A 201 14.00 -5.06 2.19
CA HIS A 201 15.25 -5.58 1.66
C HIS A 201 16.35 -5.59 2.73
N LEU A 202 16.52 -4.50 3.48
CA LEU A 202 17.52 -4.40 4.56
C LEU A 202 17.27 -5.41 5.67
N LEU A 203 16.01 -5.56 6.11
CA LEU A 203 15.61 -6.56 7.11
C LEU A 203 15.89 -8.00 6.65
N ARG A 204 15.79 -8.26 5.35
CA ARG A 204 16.13 -9.57 4.79
C ARG A 204 17.63 -9.85 4.83
N GLU A 205 18.46 -8.85 4.55
CA GLU A 205 19.91 -9.04 4.57
C GLU A 205 20.45 -9.25 5.98
N SER A 206 19.88 -8.57 6.99
CA SER A 206 20.27 -8.79 8.39
C SER A 206 19.99 -10.22 8.82
N ASP A 207 18.83 -10.78 8.51
CA ASP A 207 18.48 -12.17 8.86
C ASP A 207 19.46 -13.19 8.26
N CYS A 208 19.87 -13.00 7.00
CA CYS A 208 20.85 -13.87 6.36
C CYS A 208 22.24 -13.79 7.00
N ARG A 209 22.69 -12.58 7.37
CA ARG A 209 23.97 -12.40 8.08
C ARG A 209 23.95 -13.06 9.47
N PHE A 210 22.84 -12.95 10.20
CA PHE A 210 22.68 -13.61 11.51
C PHE A 210 22.69 -15.13 11.42
N VAL A 211 21.99 -15.73 10.45
CA VAL A 211 22.01 -17.20 10.26
C VAL A 211 23.41 -17.71 9.90
N PHE A 212 24.14 -16.99 9.03
CA PHE A 212 25.49 -17.39 8.64
C PHE A 212 26.46 -17.34 9.84
N SER A 213 26.38 -16.27 10.65
CA SER A 213 27.17 -16.15 11.90
C SER A 213 26.88 -17.29 12.88
N ARG A 214 25.61 -17.70 13.04
CA ARG A 214 25.23 -18.80 13.94
C ARG A 214 25.70 -20.18 13.45
N SER A 215 25.74 -20.39 12.14
CA SER A 215 26.24 -21.65 11.55
C SER A 215 27.76 -21.83 11.72
N GLN A 216 28.52 -20.73 11.79
CA GLN A 216 29.96 -20.77 12.02
C GLN A 216 30.32 -21.09 13.48
N ILE A 217 29.42 -20.81 14.43
CA ILE A 217 29.62 -21.09 15.87
C ILE A 217 29.45 -22.58 16.20
N HIS A 218 28.81 -23.37 15.32
CA HIS A 218 28.62 -24.82 15.50
C HIS A 218 29.68 -25.69 14.80
N ILE A 219 30.71 -25.09 14.18
CA ILE A 219 31.79 -25.79 13.47
C ILE A 219 33.14 -25.67 14.24
N LEU A 220 33.11 -25.10 15.45
CA LEU A 220 34.22 -25.08 16.42
C LEU A 220 33.81 -25.85 17.67
#